data_AF-A0A0B7H9G5-F1
#
_entry.id   AF-A0A0B7H9G5-F1
#
_cell.length_a   1.000
_cell.length_b   1.000
_cell.length_c   1.000
_cell.angle_alpha   90.00
_cell.angle_beta   90.00
_cell.angle_gamma   90.00
#
_symmetry.space_group_name_H-M   'P 1'
#
loop_
_entity.id
_entity.type
_entity.pdbx_description
1 polymer ?
#
loop_
_entity_poly.entity_id
_entity_poly.type
_entity_poly.pdbx_seq_one_letter_code
_entity_poly.pdbx_strand_id
1 'polypeptide(L)'
;MSIPSTKYGLIFFFFIALIGVWLRALHWVSFPLSYSHLVHAHSHVAFQGWVYVTLFLLLIRSFLADGNLKKYRWQFLATIITVLGILVSFAFYGYGLYSITFSTLFQLLNYVFMFCFWKDTRHYLGSSIQWVRVGFAFGVLF
;
A
#
# COMPACT_ATOMS: atom_id res chain seq x y z
N MET A 1 -16.06 -5.38 15.71
CA MET A 1 -14.60 -5.47 15.42
C MET A 1 -14.22 -4.26 14.58
N SER A 2 -13.29 -3.42 15.05
CA SER A 2 -12.97 -2.11 14.46
C SER A 2 -11.92 -2.19 13.35
N ILE A 3 -11.88 -1.18 12.48
CA ILE A 3 -10.85 -1.03 11.46
C ILE A 3 -9.56 -0.43 12.07
N PRO A 4 -8.35 -0.87 11.63
CA PRO A 4 -7.08 -0.40 12.17
C PRO A 4 -6.89 1.11 12.03
N SER A 5 -6.16 1.75 12.95
CA SER A 5 -6.00 3.21 13.04
C SER A 5 -5.29 3.83 11.82
N THR A 6 -5.63 5.05 11.43
CA THR A 6 -4.90 5.80 10.36
C THR A 6 -3.41 5.99 10.68
N LYS A 7 -3.02 5.85 11.95
CA LYS A 7 -1.64 5.89 12.42
C LYS A 7 -0.71 4.89 11.70
N TYR A 8 -1.24 3.77 11.18
CA TYR A 8 -0.42 2.81 10.43
C TYR A 8 0.23 3.44 9.19
N GLY A 9 -0.43 4.37 8.50
CA GLY A 9 0.18 5.09 7.38
C GLY A 9 1.39 5.94 7.80
N LEU A 10 1.30 6.59 8.97
CA LEU A 10 2.39 7.38 9.54
C LEU A 10 3.55 6.50 10.01
N ILE A 11 3.27 5.27 10.47
CA ILE A 11 4.32 4.30 10.81
C ILE A 11 5.11 3.95 9.54
N PHE A 12 4.43 3.63 8.43
CA PHE A 12 5.12 3.40 7.16
C PHE A 12 5.92 4.62 6.73
N PHE A 13 5.33 5.84 6.81
CA PHE A 13 6.07 7.07 6.51
C PHE A 13 7.40 7.12 7.25
N PHE A 14 7.35 6.94 8.57
CA PHE A 14 8.54 7.00 9.39
C PHE A 14 9.62 6.01 8.92
N PHE A 15 9.23 4.76 8.63
CA PHE A 15 10.15 3.77 8.07
C PHE A 15 10.70 4.14 6.69
N ILE A 16 9.86 4.63 5.79
CA ILE A 16 10.26 5.06 4.44
C ILE A 16 11.25 6.22 4.54
N ALA A 17 10.99 7.20 5.41
CA ALA A 17 11.88 8.33 5.64
C ALA A 17 13.25 7.86 6.15
N LEU A 18 13.30 6.91 7.08
CA LEU A 18 14.54 6.33 7.58
C LEU A 18 15.32 5.60 6.46
N ILE A 19 14.64 4.79 5.64
CA ILE A 19 15.26 4.14 4.49
C ILE A 19 15.79 5.17 3.49
N GLY A 20 15.05 6.27 3.27
CA GLY A 20 15.48 7.36 2.38
C GLY A 20 16.71 8.13 2.90
N VAL A 21 16.84 8.30 4.22
CA VAL A 21 18.05 8.84 4.84
C VAL A 21 19.22 7.87 4.66
N TRP A 22 18.98 6.57 4.89
CA TRP A 22 20.00 5.54 4.69
C TRP A 22 20.50 5.50 3.25
N LEU A 23 19.61 5.52 2.26
CA LEU A 23 19.99 5.58 0.83
C LEU A 23 20.93 6.75 0.51
N ARG A 24 20.72 7.92 1.13
CA ARG A 24 21.64 9.06 0.96
C ARG A 24 23.00 8.80 1.63
N ALA A 25 23.00 8.18 2.81
CA ALA A 25 24.25 7.82 3.50
C ALA A 25 25.08 6.77 2.74
N LEU A 26 24.45 5.85 2.01
CA LEU A 26 25.14 4.82 1.21
C LEU A 26 26.03 5.38 0.09
N HIS A 27 25.86 6.65 -0.29
CA HIS A 27 26.78 7.32 -1.22
C HIS A 27 28.16 7.59 -0.59
N TRP A 28 28.21 7.68 0.74
CA TRP A 28 29.41 8.02 1.51
C TRP A 28 29.96 6.83 2.30
N VAL A 29 29.14 5.79 2.51
CA VAL A 29 29.48 4.61 3.32
C VAL A 29 29.24 3.34 2.49
N SER A 30 30.29 2.53 2.33
CA SER A 30 30.18 1.21 1.70
C SER A 30 29.45 0.23 2.61
N PHE A 31 28.37 -0.36 2.12
CA PHE A 31 27.56 -1.35 2.84
C PHE A 31 27.32 -2.59 1.97
N PRO A 32 27.20 -3.81 2.53
CA PRO A 32 27.06 -5.05 1.75
C PRO A 32 25.73 -5.21 0.99
N LEU A 33 24.76 -4.30 1.16
CA LEU A 33 23.52 -4.31 0.38
C LEU A 33 23.64 -3.49 -0.89
N SER A 34 23.09 -4.02 -1.99
CA SER A 34 23.01 -3.31 -3.27
C SER A 34 22.13 -2.07 -3.14
N TYR A 35 22.69 -0.91 -3.50
CA TYR A 35 21.95 0.36 -3.55
C TYR A 35 20.69 0.24 -4.42
N SER A 36 20.79 -0.42 -5.59
CA SER A 36 19.67 -0.61 -6.52
C SER A 36 18.49 -1.36 -5.88
N HIS A 37 18.79 -2.40 -5.12
CA HIS A 37 17.78 -3.20 -4.42
C HIS A 37 17.04 -2.36 -3.38
N LEU A 38 17.79 -1.56 -2.63
CA LEU A 38 17.24 -0.73 -1.56
C LEU A 38 16.42 0.45 -2.10
N VAL A 39 16.83 1.05 -3.23
CA VAL A 39 16.03 2.09 -3.92
C VAL A 39 14.70 1.52 -4.38
N HIS A 40 14.70 0.32 -4.96
CA HIS A 40 13.48 -0.31 -5.44
C HIS A 40 12.55 -0.70 -4.28
N ALA A 41 13.09 -1.25 -3.19
CA ALA A 41 12.33 -1.51 -1.98
C ALA A 41 11.73 -0.22 -1.41
N HIS A 42 12.51 0.87 -1.37
CA HIS A 42 12.06 2.17 -0.87
C HIS A 42 10.88 2.72 -1.67
N SER A 43 10.97 2.77 -3.01
CA SER A 43 9.88 3.30 -3.84
C SER A 43 8.62 2.46 -3.71
N HIS A 44 8.72 1.14 -3.73
CA HIS A 44 7.56 0.26 -3.59
C HIS A 44 6.86 0.45 -2.24
N VAL A 45 7.63 0.46 -1.14
CA VAL A 45 7.06 0.66 0.20
C VAL A 45 6.54 2.09 0.38
N ALA A 46 7.14 3.08 -0.29
CA ALA A 46 6.62 4.44 -0.30
C ALA A 46 5.19 4.53 -0.85
N PHE A 47 4.96 4.00 -2.05
CA PHE A 47 3.63 4.04 -2.66
C PHE A 47 2.65 3.04 -2.02
N GLN A 48 3.08 1.81 -1.79
CA GLN A 48 2.20 0.72 -1.37
C GLN A 48 2.02 0.65 0.15
N GLY A 49 3.05 0.98 0.91
CA GLY A 49 3.04 0.95 2.37
C GLY A 49 2.55 2.24 3.00
N TRP A 50 2.99 3.40 2.53
CA TRP A 50 2.39 4.66 2.99
C TRP A 50 1.13 4.97 2.20
N VAL A 51 1.28 5.40 0.95
CA VAL A 51 0.24 6.16 0.23
C VAL A 51 -1.04 5.32 0.14
N TYR A 52 -0.92 4.09 -0.33
CA TYR A 52 -2.04 3.17 -0.45
C TYR A 52 -2.69 2.84 0.90
N VAL A 53 -1.92 2.45 1.93
CA VAL A 53 -2.47 2.11 3.26
C VAL A 53 -3.23 3.29 3.86
N THR A 54 -2.69 4.50 3.70
CA THR A 54 -3.32 5.73 4.19
C THR A 54 -4.63 5.98 3.45
N LEU A 55 -4.63 5.92 2.11
CA LEU A 55 -5.82 6.09 1.29
C LEU A 55 -6.88 5.02 1.59
N PHE A 56 -6.48 3.75 1.68
CA PHE A 56 -7.35 2.64 2.05
C PHE A 56 -8.09 2.92 3.36
N LEU A 57 -7.37 3.31 4.41
CA LEU A 57 -7.95 3.57 5.72
C LEU A 57 -8.83 4.82 5.74
N LEU A 58 -8.47 5.86 4.99
CA LEU A 58 -9.27 7.07 4.86
C LEU A 58 -10.58 6.77 4.11
N LEU A 59 -10.52 6.08 2.98
CA LEU A 59 -11.69 5.74 2.17
C LEU A 59 -12.70 4.90 2.97
N ILE A 60 -12.25 3.88 3.71
CA ILE A 60 -13.16 3.08 4.53
C ILE A 60 -13.77 3.91 5.66
N ARG A 61 -13.01 4.76 6.33
CA ARG A 61 -13.55 5.61 7.40
C ARG A 61 -14.52 6.67 6.90
N SER A 62 -14.26 7.24 5.73
CA SER A 62 -15.10 8.32 5.18
C SER A 62 -16.42 7.82 4.60
N PHE A 63 -16.42 6.61 4.00
CA PHE A 63 -17.59 6.13 3.24
C PHE A 63 -18.21 4.84 3.78
N LEU A 64 -17.54 4.10 4.66
CA LEU A 64 -18.01 2.78 5.13
C LEU A 64 -17.85 2.61 6.65
N ALA A 65 -17.82 3.69 7.42
CA ALA A 65 -17.68 3.64 8.89
C ALA A 65 -18.74 2.73 9.54
N ASP A 66 -19.97 2.76 9.04
CA ASP A 66 -21.11 1.99 9.56
C ASP A 66 -21.32 0.64 8.86
N GLY A 67 -20.44 0.29 7.93
CA GLY A 67 -20.54 -0.93 7.12
C GLY A 67 -19.93 -2.18 7.76
N ASN A 68 -19.86 -3.26 6.99
CA ASN A 68 -19.18 -4.49 7.41
C ASN A 68 -17.64 -4.32 7.36
N LEU A 69 -17.07 -3.81 8.45
CA LEU A 69 -15.63 -3.57 8.58
C LEU A 69 -14.79 -4.85 8.66
N LYS A 70 -15.39 -6.02 8.93
CA LYS A 70 -14.64 -7.28 9.12
C LYS A 70 -13.89 -7.67 7.86
N LYS A 71 -14.51 -7.55 6.69
CA LYS A 71 -13.87 -7.89 5.40
C LYS A 71 -12.70 -6.97 5.08
N TYR A 72 -12.87 -5.66 5.32
CA TYR A 72 -11.82 -4.66 5.08
C TYR A 72 -10.66 -4.78 6.05
N ARG A 73 -10.91 -5.24 7.28
CA ARG A 73 -9.83 -5.56 8.21
C ARG A 73 -8.95 -6.71 7.71
N TRP A 74 -9.56 -7.77 7.17
CA TRP A 74 -8.80 -8.88 6.59
C TRP A 74 -8.04 -8.47 5.33
N GLN A 75 -8.65 -7.68 4.46
CA GLN A 75 -7.96 -7.09 3.30
C GLN A 75 -6.78 -6.23 3.73
N PHE A 76 -6.97 -5.36 4.73
CA PHE A 76 -5.89 -4.55 5.29
C PHE A 76 -4.73 -5.40 5.80
N LEU A 77 -5.02 -6.43 6.61
CA LEU A 77 -3.97 -7.30 7.15
C LEU A 77 -3.21 -8.03 6.03
N ALA A 78 -3.92 -8.54 5.02
CA ALA A 78 -3.31 -9.16 3.85
C ALA A 78 -2.40 -8.16 3.11
N THR A 79 -2.85 -6.92 2.90
CA THR A 79 -2.02 -5.86 2.30
C THR A 79 -0.76 -5.59 3.12
N ILE A 80 -0.86 -5.45 4.43
CA ILE A 80 0.31 -5.19 5.30
C ILE A 80 1.34 -6.31 5.18
N ILE A 81 0.89 -7.57 5.26
CA ILE A 81 1.78 -8.73 5.11
C ILE A 81 2.46 -8.71 3.74
N THR A 82 1.70 -8.44 2.67
CA THR A 82 2.24 -8.35 1.32
C THR A 82 3.27 -7.23 1.18
N VAL A 83 3.00 -6.02 1.70
CA VAL A 83 3.93 -4.88 1.65
C VAL A 83 5.22 -5.18 2.42
N LEU A 84 5.13 -5.85 3.57
CA LEU A 84 6.32 -6.31 4.29
C LEU A 84 7.10 -7.36 3.47
N GLY A 85 6.40 -8.26 2.79
CA GLY A 85 7.00 -9.21 1.84
C GLY A 85 7.72 -8.50 0.69
N ILE A 86 7.17 -7.41 0.16
CA ILE A 86 7.78 -6.57 -0.88
C ILE A 86 9.04 -5.90 -0.36
N LEU A 87 9.00 -5.31 0.84
CA LEU A 87 10.16 -4.68 1.47
C LEU A 87 11.32 -5.68 1.58
N VAL A 88 11.07 -6.85 2.16
CA VAL A 88 12.09 -7.88 2.37
C VAL A 88 12.58 -8.44 1.04
N SER A 89 11.66 -8.79 0.12
CA SER A 89 12.04 -9.40 -1.15
C SER A 89 12.90 -8.47 -2.00
N PHE A 90 12.52 -7.19 -2.13
CA PHE A 90 13.32 -6.23 -2.87
C PHE A 90 14.64 -5.89 -2.18
N ALA A 91 14.67 -5.76 -0.85
CA ALA A 91 15.90 -5.42 -0.14
C ALA A 91 16.97 -6.52 -0.26
N PHE A 92 16.59 -7.80 -0.15
CA PHE A 92 17.53 -8.93 -0.14
C PHE A 92 17.76 -9.55 -1.53
N TYR A 93 16.69 -9.79 -2.29
CA TYR A 93 16.75 -10.51 -3.57
C TYR A 93 16.68 -9.58 -4.79
N GLY A 94 16.44 -8.28 -4.59
CA GLY A 94 16.35 -7.32 -5.67
C GLY A 94 15.14 -7.53 -6.57
N TYR A 95 15.28 -7.15 -7.83
CA TYR A 95 14.24 -7.36 -8.85
C TYR A 95 14.27 -8.82 -9.33
N GLY A 96 13.43 -9.65 -8.74
CA GLY A 96 13.38 -11.08 -9.03
C GLY A 96 12.01 -11.70 -8.76
N LEU A 97 11.94 -13.02 -8.87
CA LEU A 97 10.68 -13.78 -8.82
C LEU A 97 9.86 -13.49 -7.55
N TYR A 98 10.49 -13.47 -6.38
CA TYR A 98 9.79 -13.18 -5.12
C TYR A 98 9.19 -11.79 -5.10
N SER A 99 9.96 -10.78 -5.49
CA SER A 99 9.54 -9.38 -5.49
C SER A 99 8.41 -9.11 -6.50
N ILE A 100 8.47 -9.75 -7.67
CA ILE A 100 7.39 -9.73 -8.68
C ILE A 100 6.14 -10.44 -8.15
N THR A 101 6.29 -11.58 -7.48
CA THR A 101 5.17 -12.36 -6.94
C THR A 101 4.42 -11.55 -5.89
N PHE A 102 5.13 -10.96 -4.92
CA PHE A 102 4.51 -10.11 -3.92
C PHE A 102 3.90 -8.83 -4.51
N SER A 103 4.55 -8.20 -5.48
CA SER A 103 4.00 -7.00 -6.16
C SER A 103 2.72 -7.33 -6.94
N THR A 104 2.69 -8.47 -7.63
CA THR A 104 1.50 -8.97 -8.31
C THR A 104 0.38 -9.29 -7.32
N LEU A 105 0.72 -9.93 -6.19
CA LEU A 105 -0.24 -10.20 -5.12
C LEU A 105 -0.81 -8.90 -4.54
N PHE A 106 0.00 -7.86 -4.37
CA PHE A 106 -0.46 -6.55 -3.93
C PHE A 106 -1.45 -5.95 -4.94
N GLN A 107 -1.14 -6.01 -6.23
CA GLN A 107 -2.04 -5.50 -7.28
C GLN A 107 -3.38 -6.26 -7.30
N LEU A 108 -3.36 -7.58 -7.12
CA LEU A 108 -4.58 -8.38 -6.99
C LEU A 108 -5.41 -7.95 -5.77
N LEU A 109 -4.79 -7.75 -4.62
CA LEU A 109 -5.48 -7.26 -3.42
C LEU A 109 -6.08 -5.87 -3.64
N ASN A 110 -5.37 -4.99 -4.36
CA ASN A 110 -5.86 -3.67 -4.73
C ASN A 110 -7.13 -3.77 -5.60
N TYR A 111 -7.13 -4.61 -6.64
CA TYR A 111 -8.31 -4.82 -7.47
C TYR A 111 -9.49 -5.40 -6.70
N VAL A 112 -9.23 -6.36 -5.79
CA VAL A 112 -10.27 -6.91 -4.91
C VAL A 112 -10.85 -5.82 -4.00
N PHE A 113 -10.01 -4.93 -3.47
CA PHE A 113 -10.45 -3.78 -2.67
C PHE A 113 -11.30 -2.83 -3.51
N MET A 114 -10.84 -2.41 -4.70
CA MET A 114 -11.57 -1.51 -5.61
C MET A 114 -12.95 -2.07 -5.95
N PHE A 115 -13.03 -3.35 -6.31
CA PHE A 115 -14.29 -4.02 -6.61
C PHE A 115 -15.24 -4.06 -5.41
N CYS A 116 -14.72 -4.44 -4.24
CA CYS A 116 -15.50 -4.47 -3.00
C CYS A 116 -15.99 -3.08 -2.59
N PHE A 117 -15.13 -2.07 -2.65
CA PHE A 117 -15.44 -0.69 -2.33
C PHE A 117 -16.49 -0.13 -3.30
N TRP A 118 -16.35 -0.37 -4.60
CA TRP A 118 -17.35 0.05 -5.59
C TRP A 118 -18.72 -0.57 -5.31
N LYS A 119 -18.74 -1.89 -5.02
CA LYS A 119 -19.99 -2.61 -4.72
C LYS A 119 -20.69 -2.03 -3.51
N ASP A 120 -19.97 -1.79 -2.43
CA ASP A 120 -20.53 -1.29 -1.18
C ASP A 120 -20.91 0.19 -1.23
N THR A 121 -20.22 0.98 -2.07
CA THR A 121 -20.49 2.41 -2.21
C THR A 121 -21.47 2.74 -3.32
N ARG A 122 -22.08 1.75 -4.00
CA ARG A 122 -22.98 1.97 -5.14
C ARG A 122 -24.13 2.93 -4.84
N HIS A 123 -24.66 2.90 -3.62
CA HIS A 123 -25.78 3.73 -3.17
C HIS A 123 -25.41 5.18 -2.86
N TYR A 124 -24.11 5.51 -2.77
CA TYR A 124 -23.66 6.88 -2.52
C TYR A 124 -23.71 7.70 -3.82
N LEU A 125 -24.33 8.88 -3.74
CA LEU A 125 -24.53 9.81 -4.86
C LEU A 125 -23.69 11.10 -4.76
N GLY A 126 -22.85 11.25 -3.72
CA GLY A 126 -22.05 12.45 -3.52
C GLY A 126 -20.93 12.64 -4.54
N SER A 127 -20.62 13.89 -4.92
CA SER A 127 -19.54 14.18 -5.87
C SER A 127 -18.18 13.63 -5.42
N SER A 128 -17.92 13.57 -4.11
CA SER A 128 -16.68 12.99 -3.56
C SER A 128 -16.49 11.52 -3.93
N ILE A 129 -17.55 10.70 -3.95
CA ILE A 129 -17.42 9.28 -4.32
C ILE A 129 -17.21 9.11 -5.82
N GLN A 130 -17.70 10.04 -6.64
CA GLN A 130 -17.47 10.03 -8.08
C GLN A 130 -15.99 10.26 -8.42
N TRP A 131 -15.31 11.20 -7.74
CA TRP A 131 -13.88 11.41 -7.89
C TRP A 131 -13.05 10.18 -7.48
N VAL A 132 -13.43 9.50 -6.40
CA VAL A 132 -12.78 8.24 -5.98
C VAL A 132 -12.96 7.15 -7.06
N ARG A 133 -14.16 7.02 -7.61
CA ARG A 133 -14.47 6.06 -8.69
C ARG A 133 -13.68 6.35 -9.97
N VAL A 134 -13.56 7.61 -10.36
CA VAL A 134 -12.71 8.02 -11.49
C VAL A 134 -11.25 7.67 -11.21
N GLY A 135 -10.74 7.96 -10.01
CA GLY A 135 -9.40 7.56 -9.59
C GLY A 135 -9.16 6.04 -9.69
N PHE A 136 -10.14 5.23 -9.29
CA PHE A 136 -10.06 3.77 -9.46
C PHE A 136 -10.09 3.33 -10.93
N ALA A 137 -10.91 3.96 -11.76
CA ALA A 137 -10.95 3.65 -13.19
C ALA A 137 -9.59 3.92 -13.86
N PHE A 138 -8.94 5.04 -13.53
CA PHE A 138 -7.57 5.31 -13.97
C PHE A 138 -6.57 4.30 -13.40
N GLY A 139 -6.68 3.96 -12.11
CA GLY A 139 -5.78 2.99 -11.46
C GLY A 139 -5.91 1.55 -11.96
N VAL A 140 -6.91 1.22 -12.77
CA VAL A 140 -7.03 -0.07 -13.47
C VAL A 140 -6.33 -0.04 -14.83
N LEU A 141 -6.16 1.13 -15.43
CA LEU A 141 -5.54 1.32 -16.75
C LEU A 141 -4.00 1.35 -16.70
N PHE A 142 -3.41 1.50 -15.51
CA PHE A 142 -1.97 1.60 -15.26
C PHE A 142 -1.54 0.60 -14.19
#